data_AF-A0A0S8GD90-F1
#
_entry.id   AF-A0A0S8GD90-F1
#
_cell.length_a   1.000
_cell.length_b   1.000
_cell.length_c   1.000
_cell.angle_alpha   90.00
_cell.angle_beta   90.00
_cell.angle_gamma   90.00
#
_symmetry.space_group_name_H-M   'P 1'
#
loop_
_entity.id
_entity.type
_entity.pdbx_description
1 polymer ?
#
loop_
_entity_poly.entity_id
_entity_poly.type
_entity_poly.pdbx_seq_one_letter_code
_entity_poly.pdbx_strand_id
1 'polypeptide(L)'
;GNDKNLFEYVRACVEEASTNKDPIRIPGQYGWQEDGTFVYSGKVYLPDGTTRTVPMPDLVNITRATRSAGTLEQWRRFPQLLMERERYDMLAMGCIAFGAPLMRFTHINALTFHAGSTASGTGKSLALSLVASVWGHPIRYRTGKSTSPVTMQQRIGNLSSLPFVSDEITHKSRQDMEWFPGLVFDLAEGQGKEKSEVHHNRERINLVSWWTLALLTSNTHMQDYMAGARAHSSQGELLRMLEWTPEQVLQWSPEEEEIVKLLNSNYGVAGERYVRWLVQHQDVARDVTLKVLHKLKVDWKMTGDERYWAAGCAAVVAGAILASKNYADIIDLPIDKIIESLFKLVQKARAVVRTGARTAEDVLNAFTREHYGQFVVLKVSNGSLLAQLGNGEAIDQTITRSKVMGRVEHDMTKRGYVEYFIEESMLKAHCVAMSFGYQAFKRQMETTPGFVVGYERKDMMAKTKGPQMRVRVMRISRRIEDGEHAEELPVEAA
;
A
#
# COMPACT_ATOMS: atom_id res chain seq x y z
N GLY A 1 12.96 -61.16 29.03
CA GLY A 1 11.98 -61.23 30.13
C GLY A 1 11.18 -59.95 30.17
N ASN A 2 11.74 -58.90 30.76
CA ASN A 2 11.06 -57.62 30.92
C ASN A 2 10.83 -56.84 29.61
N ASP A 3 11.61 -57.06 28.55
CA ASP A 3 11.50 -56.29 27.30
C ASP A 3 10.14 -56.45 26.61
N LYS A 4 9.55 -57.66 26.70
CA LYS A 4 8.20 -57.92 26.21
C LYS A 4 7.17 -57.12 26.99
N ASN A 5 7.25 -57.14 28.32
CA ASN A 5 6.32 -56.42 29.20
C ASN A 5 6.45 -54.90 29.01
N LEU A 6 7.67 -54.39 28.80
CA LEU A 6 7.92 -52.98 28.50
C LEU A 6 7.36 -52.59 27.12
N PHE A 7 7.55 -53.43 26.10
CA PHE A 7 7.00 -53.21 24.76
C PHE A 7 5.46 -53.21 24.79
N GLU A 8 4.85 -54.18 25.47
CA GLU A 8 3.38 -54.28 25.62
C GLU A 8 2.83 -53.08 26.43
N TYR A 9 3.49 -52.66 27.50
CA TYR A 9 3.13 -51.47 28.27
C TYR A 9 3.22 -50.18 27.44
N VAL A 10 4.36 -49.94 26.77
CA VAL A 10 4.54 -48.74 25.93
C VAL A 10 3.52 -48.73 24.78
N ARG A 11 3.27 -49.87 24.15
CA ARG A 11 2.24 -50.01 23.11
C ARG A 11 0.85 -49.71 23.66
N ALA A 12 0.47 -50.27 24.81
CA ALA A 12 -0.82 -50.00 25.43
C ALA A 12 -0.99 -48.52 25.78
N CYS A 13 0.04 -47.87 26.34
CA CYS A 13 0.02 -46.43 26.61
C CYS A 13 -0.09 -45.58 25.32
N VAL A 14 0.49 -46.02 24.20
CA VAL A 14 0.34 -45.33 22.90
C VAL A 14 -1.05 -45.55 22.31
N GLU A 15 -1.58 -46.78 22.34
CA GLU A 15 -2.92 -47.11 21.89
C GLU A 15 -3.97 -46.33 22.70
N GLU A 16 -3.87 -46.34 24.04
CA GLU A 16 -4.71 -45.56 24.95
C GLU A 16 -4.58 -44.05 24.70
N ALA A 17 -3.36 -43.52 24.54
CA ALA A 17 -3.16 -42.10 24.26
C ALA A 17 -3.67 -41.68 22.87
N SER A 18 -3.73 -42.59 21.89
CA SER A 18 -4.27 -42.32 20.55
C SER A 18 -5.78 -42.51 20.43
N THR A 19 -6.41 -43.26 21.35
CA THR A 19 -7.85 -43.52 21.35
C THR A 19 -8.62 -42.64 22.33
N ASN A 20 -8.05 -42.31 23.49
CA ASN A 20 -8.70 -41.53 24.55
C ASN A 20 -8.38 -40.02 24.52
N LYS A 21 -7.65 -39.53 23.53
CA LYS A 21 -7.35 -38.09 23.37
C LYS A 21 -7.61 -37.63 21.95
N ASP A 22 -8.53 -36.68 21.79
CA ASP A 22 -8.76 -36.02 20.50
C ASP A 22 -7.44 -35.42 19.96
N PRO A 23 -7.13 -35.64 18.67
CA PRO A 23 -5.93 -35.10 18.05
C PRO A 23 -5.84 -33.58 18.22
N ILE A 24 -4.81 -33.13 18.94
CA ILE A 24 -4.58 -31.70 19.16
C ILE A 24 -4.02 -31.11 17.85
N ARG A 25 -4.87 -30.50 17.03
CA ARG A 25 -4.41 -29.69 15.90
C ARG A 25 -3.57 -28.53 16.44
N ILE A 26 -2.25 -28.62 16.30
CA ILE A 26 -1.34 -27.54 16.66
C ILE A 26 -1.56 -26.40 15.64
N PRO A 27 -1.92 -25.17 16.06
CA PRO A 27 -2.17 -24.09 15.12
C PRO A 27 -0.89 -23.67 14.40
N GLY A 28 -0.97 -23.52 13.07
CA GLY A 28 0.13 -23.03 12.23
C GLY A 28 0.28 -21.50 12.25
N GLN A 29 -0.74 -20.76 12.70
CA GLN A 29 -0.77 -19.29 12.74
C GLN A 29 -1.60 -18.77 13.91
N TYR A 30 -1.36 -17.51 14.29
CA TYR A 30 -2.20 -16.78 15.26
C TYR A 30 -3.53 -16.35 14.63
N GLY A 31 -4.41 -15.74 15.43
CA GLY A 31 -5.67 -15.19 14.94
C GLY A 31 -6.75 -16.25 14.76
N TRP A 32 -7.73 -15.95 13.91
CA TRP A 32 -8.86 -16.82 13.65
C TRP A 32 -8.45 -18.13 12.97
N GLN A 33 -9.02 -19.23 13.45
CA GLN A 33 -8.92 -20.54 12.82
C GLN A 33 -10.23 -20.89 12.08
N GLU A 34 -10.17 -21.91 11.23
CA GLU A 34 -11.30 -22.35 10.38
C GLU A 34 -12.54 -22.78 11.19
N ASP A 35 -12.33 -23.33 12.39
CA ASP A 35 -13.35 -23.78 13.34
C ASP A 35 -13.97 -22.65 14.18
N GLY A 36 -13.56 -21.39 13.94
CA GLY A 36 -14.02 -20.24 14.71
C GLY A 36 -13.33 -20.07 16.07
N THR A 37 -12.31 -20.86 16.40
CA THR A 37 -11.42 -20.57 17.54
C THR A 37 -10.46 -19.43 17.21
N PHE A 38 -9.82 -18.86 18.25
CA PHE A 38 -8.81 -17.81 18.08
C PHE A 38 -7.51 -18.15 18.81
N VAL A 39 -6.38 -17.95 18.14
CA VAL A 39 -5.05 -18.26 18.68
C VAL A 39 -4.33 -16.99 19.10
N TYR A 40 -4.03 -16.88 20.40
CA TYR A 40 -3.39 -15.71 20.98
C TYR A 40 -2.59 -16.05 22.24
N SER A 41 -1.41 -15.43 22.40
CA SER A 41 -0.51 -15.59 23.56
C SER A 41 -0.24 -17.05 23.98
N GLY A 42 -0.08 -17.96 23.00
CA GLY A 42 0.16 -19.40 23.23
C GLY A 42 -1.07 -20.20 23.69
N LYS A 43 -2.27 -19.60 23.64
CA LYS A 43 -3.55 -20.21 23.99
C LYS A 43 -4.46 -20.25 22.75
N VAL A 44 -5.29 -21.28 22.66
CA VAL A 44 -6.48 -21.33 21.83
C VAL A 44 -7.67 -20.89 22.69
N TYR A 45 -8.46 -19.94 22.20
CA TYR A 45 -9.70 -19.46 22.82
C TYR A 45 -10.88 -20.04 22.06
N LEU A 46 -11.81 -20.67 22.78
CA LEU A 46 -12.93 -21.41 22.20
C LEU A 46 -14.25 -20.61 22.34
N PRO A 47 -15.23 -20.80 21.45
CA PRO A 47 -16.53 -20.12 21.53
C PRO A 47 -17.33 -20.38 22.81
N ASP A 48 -17.06 -21.49 23.52
CA ASP A 48 -17.64 -21.79 24.84
C ASP A 48 -17.03 -20.96 26.00
N GLY A 49 -16.02 -20.14 25.71
CA GLY A 49 -15.28 -19.33 26.69
C GLY A 49 -14.09 -20.03 27.33
N THR A 50 -13.88 -21.33 27.06
CA THR A 50 -12.71 -22.06 27.57
C THR A 50 -11.44 -21.65 26.82
N THR A 51 -10.29 -21.93 27.44
CA THR A 51 -8.98 -21.66 26.83
C THR A 51 -8.03 -22.83 27.01
N ARG A 52 -7.38 -23.25 25.91
CA ARG A 52 -6.41 -24.36 25.89
C ARG A 52 -5.01 -23.85 25.61
N THR A 53 -4.06 -24.07 26.52
CA THR A 53 -2.64 -23.85 26.23
C THR A 53 -2.13 -24.95 25.29
N VAL A 54 -1.48 -24.58 24.19
CA VAL A 54 -0.94 -25.52 23.20
C VAL A 54 0.53 -25.18 22.91
N PRO A 55 1.45 -26.16 22.90
CA PRO A 55 2.83 -25.90 22.48
C PRO A 55 2.88 -25.59 20.98
N MET A 56 3.27 -24.36 20.63
CA MET A 56 3.38 -23.87 19.26
C MET A 56 4.86 -23.62 18.91
N PRO A 57 5.66 -24.66 18.58
CA PRO A 57 7.11 -24.53 18.40
C PRO A 57 7.49 -23.55 17.29
N ASP A 58 6.79 -23.61 16.15
CA ASP A 58 7.05 -22.73 14.99
C ASP A 58 6.68 -21.26 15.22
N LEU A 59 5.94 -20.98 16.30
CA LEU A 59 5.42 -19.65 16.65
C LEU A 59 6.04 -19.09 17.94
N VAL A 60 7.09 -19.71 18.50
CA VAL A 60 7.72 -19.30 19.78
C VAL A 60 8.07 -17.81 19.83
N ASN A 61 8.55 -17.23 18.73
CA ASN A 61 8.88 -15.80 18.67
C ASN A 61 7.65 -14.88 18.67
N ILE A 62 6.51 -15.33 18.14
CA ILE A 62 5.22 -14.63 18.28
C ILE A 62 4.79 -14.74 19.75
N THR A 63 4.71 -15.97 20.27
CA THR A 63 4.27 -16.29 21.64
C THR A 63 5.07 -15.56 22.74
N ARG A 64 6.37 -15.33 22.54
CA ARG A 64 7.20 -14.52 23.44
C ARG A 64 6.89 -13.03 23.36
N ALA A 65 6.53 -12.52 22.19
CA ALA A 65 6.22 -11.11 21.96
C ALA A 65 4.79 -10.74 22.35
N THR A 66 3.84 -11.68 22.26
CA THR A 66 2.41 -11.49 22.60
C THR A 66 2.06 -11.84 24.06
N ARG A 67 3.05 -11.99 24.94
CA ARG A 67 2.77 -12.16 26.38
C ARG A 67 2.14 -10.89 26.93
N SER A 68 1.21 -11.04 27.88
CA SER A 68 0.63 -9.94 28.64
C SER A 68 1.48 -9.58 29.87
N ALA A 69 1.39 -8.31 30.28
CA ALA A 69 1.97 -7.77 31.51
C ALA A 69 1.13 -6.60 32.01
N GLY A 70 1.15 -6.34 33.32
CA GLY A 70 0.45 -5.21 33.94
C GLY A 70 -1.06 -5.38 34.03
N THR A 71 -1.79 -4.27 33.95
CA THR A 71 -3.26 -4.20 34.16
C THR A 71 -3.95 -3.42 33.04
N LEU A 72 -5.24 -3.70 32.82
CA LEU A 72 -6.04 -2.99 31.81
C LEU A 72 -6.25 -1.53 32.22
N GLU A 73 -6.40 -1.27 33.52
CA GLU A 73 -6.60 0.05 34.14
C GLU A 73 -5.41 0.97 33.87
N GLN A 74 -4.19 0.50 34.05
CA GLN A 74 -2.99 1.28 33.74
C GLN A 74 -2.75 1.38 32.23
N TRP A 75 -3.09 0.35 31.44
CA TRP A 75 -3.03 0.42 29.97
C TRP A 75 -3.97 1.50 29.41
N ARG A 76 -5.20 1.62 29.94
CA ARG A 76 -6.21 2.63 29.55
C ARG A 76 -5.71 4.08 29.65
N ARG A 77 -4.79 4.38 30.57
CA ARG A 77 -4.32 5.76 30.84
C ARG A 77 -3.68 6.43 29.63
N PHE A 78 -2.95 5.69 28.80
CA PHE A 78 -2.29 6.27 27.63
C PHE A 78 -3.27 6.66 26.50
N PRO A 79 -4.18 5.79 26.00
CA PRO A 79 -5.20 6.23 25.07
C PRO A 79 -6.19 7.25 25.69
N GLN A 80 -6.39 7.28 27.01
CA GLN A 80 -7.11 8.37 27.69
C GLN A 80 -6.38 9.71 27.55
N LEU A 81 -5.07 9.76 27.81
CA LEU A 81 -4.25 10.96 27.56
C LEU A 81 -4.34 11.43 26.09
N LEU A 82 -4.38 10.51 25.13
CA LEU A 82 -4.59 10.89 23.72
C LEU A 82 -5.97 11.50 23.44
N MET A 83 -7.02 11.09 24.18
CA MET A 83 -8.35 11.71 24.08
C MET A 83 -8.35 13.11 24.69
N GLU A 84 -7.73 13.28 25.86
CA GLU A 84 -7.57 14.56 26.56
C GLU A 84 -6.74 15.57 25.74
N ARG A 85 -5.73 15.09 25.00
CA ARG A 85 -4.89 15.89 24.08
C ARG A 85 -5.45 15.98 22.65
N GLU A 86 -6.70 15.55 22.43
CA GLU A 86 -7.39 15.58 21.12
C GLU A 86 -6.59 14.93 19.96
N ARG A 87 -5.72 13.97 20.26
CA ARG A 87 -4.89 13.23 19.28
C ARG A 87 -5.69 12.10 18.62
N TYR A 88 -6.83 12.48 18.05
CA TYR A 88 -7.81 11.56 17.46
C TYR A 88 -7.29 10.83 16.21
N ASP A 89 -6.31 11.40 15.51
CA ASP A 89 -5.61 10.78 14.40
C ASP A 89 -4.71 9.62 14.86
N MET A 90 -3.91 9.83 15.92
CA MET A 90 -3.14 8.77 16.56
C MET A 90 -4.06 7.70 17.18
N LEU A 91 -5.19 8.09 17.77
CA LEU A 91 -6.20 7.13 18.27
C LEU A 91 -6.81 6.30 17.14
N ALA A 92 -7.13 6.91 16.00
CA ALA A 92 -7.62 6.18 14.82
C ALA A 92 -6.59 5.17 14.32
N MET A 93 -5.29 5.51 14.34
CA MET A 93 -4.22 4.54 14.08
C MET A 93 -4.12 3.47 15.17
N GLY A 94 -4.32 3.81 16.44
CA GLY A 94 -4.40 2.84 17.55
C GLY A 94 -5.52 1.81 17.35
N CYS A 95 -6.67 2.24 16.81
CA CYS A 95 -7.84 1.40 16.56
C CYS A 95 -7.61 0.32 15.47
N ILE A 96 -6.53 0.42 14.68
CA ILE A 96 -6.04 -0.66 13.80
C ILE A 96 -5.87 -1.97 14.57
N ALA A 97 -5.47 -1.90 15.85
CA ALA A 97 -5.35 -3.09 16.70
C ALA A 97 -6.65 -3.85 16.90
N PHE A 98 -7.77 -3.15 17.08
CA PHE A 98 -9.09 -3.76 17.27
C PHE A 98 -9.77 -4.09 15.94
N GLY A 99 -9.42 -3.37 14.86
CA GLY A 99 -9.95 -3.62 13.52
C GLY A 99 -9.33 -4.81 12.80
N ALA A 100 -8.04 -5.11 13.00
CA ALA A 100 -7.37 -6.20 12.28
C ALA A 100 -8.12 -7.56 12.36
N PRO A 101 -8.58 -8.05 13.53
CA PRO A 101 -9.36 -9.30 13.60
C PRO A 101 -10.71 -9.28 12.88
N LEU A 102 -11.24 -8.11 12.55
CA LEU A 102 -12.56 -7.94 11.92
C LEU A 102 -12.50 -7.98 10.39
N MET A 103 -11.30 -7.89 9.79
CA MET A 103 -11.14 -7.91 8.33
C MET A 103 -11.78 -9.14 7.68
N ARG A 104 -11.77 -10.30 8.34
CA ARG A 104 -12.45 -11.54 7.88
C ARG A 104 -13.95 -11.35 7.57
N PHE A 105 -14.60 -10.38 8.20
CA PHE A 105 -16.03 -10.09 7.99
C PHE A 105 -16.28 -9.10 6.83
N THR A 106 -15.23 -8.51 6.25
CA THR A 106 -15.34 -7.49 5.19
C THR A 106 -15.24 -8.04 3.76
N HIS A 107 -14.84 -9.31 3.62
CA HIS A 107 -14.44 -9.94 2.35
C HIS A 107 -13.27 -9.25 1.61
N ILE A 108 -12.50 -8.42 2.31
CA ILE A 108 -11.20 -7.89 1.88
C ILE A 108 -10.10 -8.39 2.83
N ASN A 109 -9.00 -8.89 2.27
CA ASN A 109 -7.95 -9.56 3.05
C ASN A 109 -7.12 -8.56 3.88
N ALA A 110 -6.74 -7.42 3.31
CA ALA A 110 -6.04 -6.38 4.07
C ALA A 110 -6.23 -4.96 3.54
N LEU A 111 -5.94 -3.99 4.43
CA LEU A 111 -5.61 -2.61 4.07
C LEU A 111 -4.29 -2.22 4.75
N THR A 112 -3.43 -1.53 4.02
CA THR A 112 -2.19 -0.97 4.57
C THR A 112 -2.41 0.46 5.05
N PHE A 113 -2.23 0.72 6.35
CA PHE A 113 -2.00 2.07 6.85
C PHE A 113 -0.50 2.37 6.86
N HIS A 114 -0.15 3.56 6.41
CA HIS A 114 1.22 4.07 6.44
C HIS A 114 1.26 5.38 7.24
N ALA A 115 2.31 5.58 8.02
CA ALA A 115 2.60 6.81 8.73
C ALA A 115 3.89 7.43 8.18
N GLY A 116 3.75 8.40 7.28
CA GLY A 116 4.87 9.06 6.61
C GLY A 116 5.04 10.50 7.12
N SER A 117 6.23 10.87 7.57
CA SER A 117 6.51 12.27 7.94
C SER A 117 8.00 12.53 7.91
N THR A 118 8.43 13.59 7.25
CA THR A 118 9.83 14.05 7.25
C THR A 118 10.30 14.52 8.63
N ALA A 119 9.37 14.94 9.49
CA ALA A 119 9.66 15.36 10.85
C ALA A 119 9.80 14.18 11.82
N SER A 120 10.80 14.26 12.70
CA SER A 120 10.96 13.38 13.86
C SER A 120 10.06 13.83 15.02
N GLY A 121 9.78 12.94 15.97
CA GLY A 121 8.98 13.28 17.17
C GLY A 121 7.46 13.46 16.92
N THR A 122 6.97 13.25 15.70
CA THR A 122 5.55 13.39 15.31
C THR A 122 4.65 12.22 15.71
N GLY A 123 5.12 11.32 16.58
CA GLY A 123 4.30 10.25 17.15
C GLY A 123 4.20 8.95 16.34
N LYS A 124 4.81 8.86 15.15
CA LYS A 124 4.79 7.66 14.28
C LYS A 124 5.05 6.34 15.06
N SER A 125 6.21 6.25 15.72
CA SER A 125 6.60 5.06 16.48
C SER A 125 5.83 4.88 17.80
N LEU A 126 5.15 5.92 18.29
CA LEU A 126 4.26 5.84 19.45
C LEU A 126 2.89 5.25 19.06
N ALA A 127 2.36 5.59 17.87
CA ALA A 127 1.18 4.94 17.31
C ALA A 127 1.42 3.44 17.09
N LEU A 128 2.60 3.04 16.57
CA LEU A 128 2.98 1.62 16.50
C LEU A 128 3.01 0.96 17.88
N SER A 129 3.51 1.65 18.91
CA SER A 129 3.56 1.14 20.29
C SER A 129 2.16 0.97 20.88
N LEU A 130 1.22 1.88 20.59
CA LEU A 130 -0.18 1.75 20.96
C LEU A 130 -0.80 0.49 20.32
N VAL A 131 -0.70 0.35 18.99
CA VAL A 131 -1.24 -0.82 18.26
C VAL A 131 -0.63 -2.13 18.79
N ALA A 132 0.69 -2.16 18.97
CA ALA A 132 1.40 -3.31 19.51
C ALA A 132 0.97 -3.65 20.96
N SER A 133 0.84 -2.64 21.83
CA SER A 133 0.51 -2.81 23.25
C SER A 133 -0.84 -3.48 23.53
N VAL A 134 -1.79 -3.44 22.59
CA VAL A 134 -3.02 -4.23 22.69
C VAL A 134 -2.71 -5.73 22.70
N TRP A 135 -1.79 -6.17 21.82
CA TRP A 135 -1.53 -7.58 21.51
C TRP A 135 -0.21 -8.14 22.08
N GLY A 136 0.62 -7.32 22.71
CA GLY A 136 1.91 -7.75 23.22
C GLY A 136 2.86 -6.62 23.54
N HIS A 137 4.11 -6.94 23.81
CA HIS A 137 5.12 -5.97 24.22
C HIS A 137 5.31 -4.88 23.14
N PRO A 138 5.16 -3.58 23.46
CA PRO A 138 5.06 -2.50 22.46
C PRO A 138 6.24 -2.41 21.50
N ILE A 139 7.46 -2.72 21.97
CA ILE A 139 8.66 -2.81 21.13
C ILE A 139 8.81 -4.19 20.46
N ARG A 140 8.78 -5.30 21.21
CA ARG A 140 9.16 -6.65 20.73
C ARG A 140 8.12 -7.31 19.82
N TYR A 141 6.87 -6.84 19.85
CA TYR A 141 5.83 -7.26 18.91
C TYR A 141 6.11 -6.76 17.48
N ARG A 142 6.75 -5.59 17.36
CA ARG A 142 6.98 -4.90 16.08
C ARG A 142 8.05 -5.57 15.25
N THR A 143 7.88 -5.48 13.94
CA THR A 143 8.88 -5.94 12.96
C THR A 143 9.96 -4.86 12.78
N GLY A 144 11.22 -5.26 12.84
CA GLY A 144 12.35 -4.33 12.80
C GLY A 144 12.67 -3.83 11.40
N LYS A 145 13.25 -2.62 11.32
CA LYS A 145 13.62 -1.94 10.07
C LYS A 145 14.42 -2.80 9.07
N SER A 146 15.26 -3.71 9.55
CA SER A 146 16.18 -4.50 8.72
C SER A 146 15.63 -5.84 8.20
N THR A 147 14.40 -6.25 8.54
CA THR A 147 13.97 -7.67 8.52
C THR A 147 13.90 -8.40 7.14
N SER A 148 14.18 -7.73 6.00
CA SER A 148 13.83 -8.17 4.62
C SER A 148 12.30 -8.24 4.34
N PRO A 149 11.83 -8.24 3.07
CA PRO A 149 10.41 -8.36 2.73
C PRO A 149 9.83 -9.78 2.90
N VAL A 150 10.59 -10.83 2.55
CA VAL A 150 10.11 -12.23 2.65
C VAL A 150 9.82 -12.62 4.10
N THR A 151 10.69 -12.21 5.03
CA THR A 151 10.48 -12.44 6.46
C THR A 151 9.32 -11.60 7.01
N MET A 152 9.04 -10.42 6.44
CA MET A 152 7.83 -9.65 6.76
C MET A 152 6.57 -10.40 6.32
N GLN A 153 6.53 -10.94 5.11
CA GLN A 153 5.40 -11.74 4.61
C GLN A 153 5.13 -12.97 5.49
N GLN A 154 6.18 -13.69 5.90
CA GLN A 154 6.05 -14.79 6.87
C GLN A 154 5.55 -14.30 8.24
N ARG A 155 6.03 -13.13 8.72
CA ARG A 155 5.55 -12.54 9.97
C ARG A 155 4.08 -12.11 9.91
N ILE A 156 3.61 -11.63 8.75
CA ILE A 156 2.20 -11.29 8.50
C ILE A 156 1.35 -12.56 8.58
N GLY A 157 1.68 -13.62 7.83
CA GLY A 157 0.93 -14.88 7.88
C GLY A 157 0.95 -15.54 9.26
N ASN A 158 2.10 -15.54 9.96
CA ASN A 158 2.17 -16.06 11.33
C ASN A 158 1.28 -15.27 12.32
N LEU A 159 0.97 -14.00 12.05
CA LEU A 159 0.02 -13.19 12.83
C LEU A 159 -1.45 -13.37 12.37
N SER A 160 -1.65 -13.67 11.09
CA SER A 160 -2.91 -13.91 10.34
C SER A 160 -4.03 -12.88 10.54
N SER A 161 -4.63 -12.81 11.73
CA SER A 161 -5.70 -11.84 12.08
C SER A 161 -5.26 -10.73 13.04
N LEU A 162 -4.03 -10.79 13.54
CA LEU A 162 -3.45 -9.76 14.39
C LEU A 162 -2.77 -8.67 13.53
N PRO A 163 -2.75 -7.40 14.00
CA PRO A 163 -2.23 -6.29 13.21
C PRO A 163 -0.74 -6.47 12.91
N PHE A 164 -0.35 -6.34 11.63
CA PHE A 164 1.07 -6.29 11.27
C PHE A 164 1.61 -4.89 11.50
N VAL A 165 2.70 -4.76 12.26
CA VAL A 165 3.31 -3.46 12.54
C VAL A 165 4.81 -3.48 12.30
N SER A 166 5.34 -2.44 11.63
CA SER A 166 6.77 -2.31 11.32
C SER A 166 7.24 -0.86 11.40
N ASP A 167 8.42 -0.66 11.99
CA ASP A 167 9.01 0.67 12.20
C ASP A 167 10.12 0.96 11.18
N GLU A 168 10.19 2.21 10.71
CA GLU A 168 11.28 2.78 9.92
C GLU A 168 11.63 2.01 8.62
N ILE A 169 10.62 1.76 7.79
CA ILE A 169 10.79 0.99 6.54
C ILE A 169 11.73 1.66 5.52
N THR A 170 11.94 2.97 5.66
CA THR A 170 12.88 3.80 4.89
C THR A 170 14.33 3.34 4.92
N HIS A 171 14.73 2.50 5.89
CA HIS A 171 16.08 1.94 5.90
C HIS A 171 16.32 0.95 4.73
N LYS A 172 15.25 0.33 4.20
CA LYS A 172 15.33 -0.54 3.02
C LYS A 172 15.27 0.26 1.72
N SER A 173 14.54 1.38 1.71
CA SER A 173 14.29 2.17 0.51
C SER A 173 15.51 2.89 -0.07
N ARG A 174 16.65 2.87 0.64
CA ARG A 174 17.95 3.36 0.15
C ARG A 174 18.62 2.46 -0.89
N GLN A 175 18.15 1.23 -1.09
CA GLN A 175 18.71 0.28 -2.06
C GLN A 175 17.73 0.01 -3.22
N ASP A 176 16.47 -0.18 -2.88
CA ASP A 176 15.35 -0.29 -3.81
C ASP A 176 14.11 0.25 -3.06
N MET A 177 13.26 1.03 -3.73
CA MET A 177 12.03 1.60 -3.16
C MET A 177 10.75 0.95 -3.73
N GLU A 178 10.87 0.10 -4.77
CA GLU A 178 9.79 -0.67 -5.40
C GLU A 178 9.24 -1.80 -4.52
N TRP A 179 10.05 -2.31 -3.58
CA TRP A 179 9.62 -3.35 -2.63
C TRP A 179 8.41 -2.93 -1.77
N PHE A 180 8.19 -1.61 -1.52
CA PHE A 180 7.06 -1.15 -0.72
C PHE A 180 5.73 -1.20 -1.50
N PRO A 181 5.62 -0.64 -2.73
CA PRO A 181 4.50 -0.94 -3.63
C PRO A 181 4.20 -2.44 -3.74
N GLY A 182 5.24 -3.26 -3.91
CA GLY A 182 5.12 -4.72 -3.92
C GLY A 182 4.54 -5.29 -2.61
N LEU A 183 5.01 -4.84 -1.45
CA LEU A 183 4.46 -5.26 -0.15
C LEU A 183 3.00 -4.84 0.02
N VAL A 184 2.60 -3.65 -0.44
CA VAL A 184 1.21 -3.17 -0.37
C VAL A 184 0.28 -4.05 -1.22
N PHE A 185 0.74 -4.50 -2.40
CA PHE A 185 0.04 -5.52 -3.18
C PHE A 185 0.00 -6.87 -2.46
N ASP A 186 1.15 -7.45 -2.10
CA ASP A 186 1.25 -8.74 -1.41
C ASP A 186 0.33 -8.79 -0.18
N LEU A 187 0.32 -7.74 0.65
CA LEU A 187 -0.57 -7.59 1.80
C LEU A 187 -2.06 -7.70 1.42
N ALA A 188 -2.47 -6.98 0.38
CA ALA A 188 -3.86 -6.94 -0.07
C ALA A 188 -4.33 -8.25 -0.74
N GLU A 189 -3.40 -9.11 -1.19
CA GLU A 189 -3.71 -10.45 -1.71
C GLU A 189 -4.07 -11.44 -0.59
N GLY A 190 -3.60 -11.24 0.64
CA GLY A 190 -4.00 -12.08 1.78
C GLY A 190 -3.28 -13.42 1.93
N GLN A 191 -2.23 -13.68 1.13
CA GLN A 191 -1.54 -14.97 1.11
C GLN A 191 -0.03 -14.85 0.89
N GLY A 192 0.72 -15.81 1.43
CA GLY A 192 2.14 -15.98 1.19
C GLY A 192 2.43 -16.35 -0.26
N LYS A 193 3.66 -16.15 -0.72
CA LYS A 193 4.05 -16.58 -2.08
C LYS A 193 4.06 -18.10 -2.19
N GLU A 194 3.46 -18.58 -3.28
CA GLU A 194 3.50 -19.98 -3.70
C GLU A 194 4.94 -20.46 -3.94
N LYS A 195 5.16 -21.76 -3.70
CA LYS A 195 6.49 -22.38 -3.75
C LYS A 195 6.39 -23.79 -4.29
N SER A 196 7.19 -24.14 -5.29
CA SER A 196 7.35 -25.53 -5.71
C SER A 196 8.10 -26.34 -4.64
N GLU A 197 7.84 -27.65 -4.57
CA GLU A 197 8.68 -28.56 -3.81
C GLU A 197 10.03 -28.80 -4.52
N VAL A 198 11.13 -28.82 -3.76
CA VAL A 198 12.50 -28.89 -4.33
C VAL A 198 12.79 -30.23 -5.02
N HIS A 199 12.09 -31.31 -4.63
CA HIS A 199 12.34 -32.67 -5.10
C HIS A 199 11.14 -33.33 -5.80
N HIS A 200 10.03 -32.61 -5.95
CA HIS A 200 8.83 -33.09 -6.62
C HIS A 200 8.29 -31.98 -7.51
N ASN A 201 7.91 -32.29 -8.75
CA ASN A 201 7.35 -31.31 -9.69
C ASN A 201 5.87 -31.00 -9.35
N ARG A 202 5.64 -30.49 -8.14
CA ARG A 202 4.33 -30.09 -7.59
C ARG A 202 4.51 -28.84 -6.71
N GLU A 203 3.43 -28.09 -6.60
CA GLU A 203 3.32 -26.96 -5.70
C GLU A 203 3.21 -27.44 -4.25
N ARG A 204 3.89 -26.75 -3.33
CA ARG A 204 3.79 -26.97 -1.89
C ARG A 204 2.51 -26.32 -1.39
N ILE A 205 1.71 -27.04 -0.59
CA ILE A 205 0.51 -26.50 0.05
C ILE A 205 0.86 -25.20 0.82
N ASN A 206 0.25 -24.10 0.39
CA ASN A 206 0.39 -22.80 1.03
C ASN A 206 -0.55 -22.69 2.23
N LEU A 207 0.04 -22.64 3.42
CA LEU A 207 -0.66 -22.51 4.69
C LEU A 207 -0.47 -21.13 5.32
N VAL A 208 0.02 -20.15 4.54
CA VAL A 208 0.36 -18.81 5.00
C VAL A 208 -0.68 -17.84 4.45
N SER A 209 -1.70 -17.51 5.24
CA SER A 209 -2.78 -16.60 4.83
C SER A 209 -3.16 -15.62 5.94
N TRP A 210 -3.79 -14.50 5.59
CA TRP A 210 -4.13 -13.44 6.54
C TRP A 210 -5.36 -12.64 6.16
N TRP A 211 -6.01 -12.14 7.21
CA TRP A 211 -7.12 -11.20 7.19
C TRP A 211 -6.84 -10.14 8.24
N THR A 212 -6.11 -9.09 7.87
CA THR A 212 -5.50 -8.16 8.85
C THR A 212 -5.37 -6.73 8.35
N LEU A 213 -5.03 -5.82 9.26
CA LEU A 213 -4.61 -4.46 8.94
C LEU A 213 -3.11 -4.31 9.24
N ALA A 214 -2.41 -3.59 8.38
CA ALA A 214 -1.01 -3.24 8.60
C ALA A 214 -0.86 -1.78 9.02
N LEU A 215 0.10 -1.47 9.91
CA LEU A 215 0.59 -0.11 10.16
C LEU A 215 2.11 -0.08 10.02
N LEU A 216 2.62 0.66 9.03
CA LEU A 216 4.05 0.84 8.78
C LEU A 216 4.44 2.31 8.94
N THR A 217 5.65 2.60 9.41
CA THR A 217 6.17 3.98 9.54
C THR A 217 7.38 4.20 8.64
N SER A 218 7.53 5.42 8.11
CA SER A 218 8.75 5.87 7.45
C SER A 218 8.99 7.37 7.66
N ASN A 219 10.18 7.84 7.29
CA ASN A 219 10.50 9.26 7.21
C ASN A 219 10.29 9.87 5.80
N THR A 220 9.46 9.22 4.97
CA THR A 220 9.10 9.65 3.61
C THR A 220 7.58 9.62 3.42
N HIS A 221 7.07 10.44 2.51
CA HIS A 221 5.69 10.33 2.03
C HIS A 221 5.66 9.29 0.90
N MET A 222 5.15 8.10 1.19
CA MET A 222 5.17 6.98 0.25
C MET A 222 4.09 7.15 -0.82
N GLN A 223 2.96 7.78 -0.48
CA GLN A 223 1.94 8.16 -1.46
C GLN A 223 2.49 9.10 -2.55
N ASP A 224 3.31 10.08 -2.18
CA ASP A 224 3.89 11.04 -3.14
C ASP A 224 4.92 10.37 -4.06
N TYR A 225 5.80 9.52 -3.50
CA TYR A 225 6.72 8.69 -4.30
C TYR A 225 5.97 7.83 -5.32
N MET A 226 4.90 7.17 -4.88
CA MET A 226 4.10 6.28 -5.73
C MET A 226 3.29 7.04 -6.78
N ALA A 227 2.83 8.26 -6.49
CA ALA A 227 2.06 9.06 -7.43
C ALA A 227 2.93 9.79 -8.47
N GLY A 228 4.11 10.29 -8.09
CA GLY A 228 4.90 11.21 -8.92
C GLY A 228 6.24 10.68 -9.45
N ALA A 229 6.91 9.76 -8.73
CA ALA A 229 8.31 9.44 -9.01
C ALA A 229 8.54 8.09 -9.73
N ARG A 230 7.49 7.26 -9.93
CA ARG A 230 7.62 5.95 -10.60
C ARG A 230 7.39 6.04 -12.11
N ALA A 231 8.20 5.30 -12.87
CA ALA A 231 8.05 5.16 -14.32
C ALA A 231 6.72 4.49 -14.71
N HIS A 232 6.14 3.69 -13.83
CA HIS A 232 4.89 2.96 -14.01
C HIS A 232 3.77 3.49 -13.10
N SER A 233 2.51 3.22 -13.45
CA SER A 233 1.35 3.70 -12.68
C SER A 233 1.15 2.90 -11.38
N SER A 234 1.08 3.58 -10.24
CA SER A 234 0.88 2.97 -8.91
C SER A 234 -0.58 2.94 -8.43
N GLN A 235 -1.54 3.10 -9.36
CA GLN A 235 -2.95 3.30 -9.00
C GLN A 235 -3.55 2.12 -8.24
N GLY A 236 -3.14 0.88 -8.58
CA GLY A 236 -3.60 -0.32 -7.88
C GLY A 236 -3.11 -0.39 -6.44
N GLU A 237 -1.87 0.03 -6.19
CA GLU A 237 -1.23 0.08 -4.87
C GLU A 237 -1.80 1.22 -4.01
N LEU A 238 -1.99 2.40 -4.59
CA LEU A 238 -2.57 3.56 -3.90
C LEU A 238 -3.98 3.25 -3.39
N LEU A 239 -4.80 2.53 -4.17
CA LEU A 239 -6.12 2.04 -3.75
C LEU A 239 -6.08 0.93 -2.67
N ARG A 240 -4.89 0.44 -2.28
CA ARG A 240 -4.67 -0.58 -1.25
C ARG A 240 -3.96 -0.04 0.00
N MET A 241 -3.75 1.28 0.08
CA MET A 241 -3.18 1.94 1.26
C MET A 241 -3.86 3.26 1.62
N LEU A 242 -3.76 3.66 2.88
CA LEU A 242 -4.06 5.01 3.37
C LEU A 242 -2.85 5.55 4.14
N GLU A 243 -2.53 6.83 3.96
CA GLU A 243 -1.37 7.46 4.60
C GLU A 243 -1.77 8.56 5.57
N TRP A 244 -1.41 8.38 6.85
CA TRP A 244 -1.41 9.40 7.88
C TRP A 244 -0.09 10.17 7.83
N THR A 245 -0.16 11.49 7.74
CA THR A 245 1.02 12.36 7.71
C THR A 245 1.01 13.33 8.89
N PRO A 246 1.52 12.92 10.06
CA PRO A 246 1.57 13.79 11.22
C PRO A 246 2.71 14.81 11.08
N GLU A 247 2.35 16.09 11.15
CA GLU A 247 3.28 17.23 11.01
C GLU A 247 3.67 17.83 12.38
N GLN A 248 2.81 17.70 13.38
CA GLN A 248 3.02 18.29 14.71
C GLN A 248 3.95 17.42 15.55
N VAL A 249 5.06 18.00 16.01
CA VAL A 249 5.94 17.37 17.02
C VAL A 249 5.18 17.27 18.33
N LEU A 250 5.24 16.10 18.98
CA LEU A 250 4.60 15.89 20.27
C LEU A 250 5.46 16.44 21.40
N GLN A 251 4.81 17.18 22.30
CA GLN A 251 5.39 17.70 23.53
C GLN A 251 4.53 17.17 24.69
N TRP A 252 5.19 16.53 25.64
CA TRP A 252 4.58 15.95 26.83
C TRP A 252 5.07 16.72 28.06
N SER A 253 4.21 16.86 29.08
CA SER A 253 4.67 17.25 30.41
C SER A 253 5.40 16.07 31.09
N PRO A 254 6.19 16.31 32.16
CA PRO A 254 6.83 15.23 32.91
C PRO A 254 5.85 14.16 33.41
N GLU A 255 4.65 14.56 33.81
CA GLU A 255 3.58 13.67 34.28
C GLU A 255 3.01 12.81 33.14
N GLU A 256 2.91 13.38 31.94
CA GLU A 256 2.44 12.69 30.74
C GLU A 256 3.49 11.72 30.19
N GLU A 257 4.78 12.04 30.29
CA GLU A 257 5.84 11.09 29.94
C GLU A 257 5.78 9.81 30.80
N GLU A 258 5.43 9.93 32.08
CA GLU A 258 5.19 8.75 32.93
C GLU A 258 3.98 7.94 32.44
N ILE A 259 2.91 8.58 31.97
CA ILE A 259 1.77 7.88 31.33
C ILE A 259 2.20 7.18 30.04
N VAL A 260 3.03 7.80 29.19
CA VAL A 260 3.59 7.17 27.98
C VAL A 260 4.44 5.94 28.34
N LYS A 261 5.23 6.02 29.42
CA LYS A 261 6.08 4.92 29.90
C LYS A 261 5.26 3.70 30.36
N LEU A 262 4.00 3.87 30.79
CA LEU A 262 3.13 2.75 31.22
C LEU A 262 2.93 1.67 30.16
N LEU A 263 3.01 2.00 28.86
CA LEU A 263 2.93 1.00 27.78
C LEU A 263 4.04 -0.06 27.87
N ASN A 264 5.19 0.26 28.46
CA ASN A 264 6.32 -0.67 28.60
C ASN A 264 6.13 -1.70 29.71
N SER A 265 5.17 -1.50 30.62
CA SER A 265 4.83 -2.40 31.73
C SER A 265 3.40 -2.92 31.70
N ASN A 266 2.51 -2.31 30.92
CA ASN A 266 1.12 -2.68 30.74
C ASN A 266 0.84 -2.93 29.25
N TYR A 267 0.71 -4.19 28.85
CA TYR A 267 0.53 -4.59 27.46
C TYR A 267 -0.04 -6.01 27.32
N GLY A 268 -0.60 -6.34 26.16
CA GLY A 268 -1.26 -7.63 25.86
C GLY A 268 -2.59 -7.87 26.58
N VAL A 269 -2.90 -7.06 27.60
CA VAL A 269 -4.09 -7.16 28.46
C VAL A 269 -5.39 -6.81 27.73
N ALA A 270 -5.37 -5.77 26.89
CA ALA A 270 -6.53 -5.38 26.08
C ALA A 270 -6.87 -6.45 25.03
N GLY A 271 -5.85 -7.05 24.39
CA GLY A 271 -6.03 -8.14 23.43
C GLY A 271 -6.59 -9.41 24.07
N GLU A 272 -6.19 -9.79 25.29
CA GLU A 272 -6.77 -10.95 25.98
C GLU A 272 -8.25 -10.73 26.30
N ARG A 273 -8.62 -9.53 26.76
CA ARG A 273 -10.03 -9.13 26.98
C ARG A 273 -10.83 -9.16 25.68
N TYR A 274 -10.27 -8.61 24.59
CA TYR A 274 -10.92 -8.53 23.29
C TYR A 274 -11.16 -9.91 22.66
N VAL A 275 -10.16 -10.78 22.67
CA VAL A 275 -10.26 -12.14 22.09
C VAL A 275 -11.33 -12.96 22.81
N ARG A 276 -11.37 -12.91 24.16
CA ARG A 276 -12.40 -13.61 24.95
C ARG A 276 -13.80 -13.17 24.56
N TRP A 277 -14.02 -11.87 24.41
CA TRP A 277 -15.32 -11.36 23.94
C TRP A 277 -15.61 -11.77 22.49
N LEU A 278 -14.65 -11.61 21.58
CA LEU A 278 -14.82 -11.90 20.15
C LEU A 278 -15.19 -13.36 19.85
N VAL A 279 -14.53 -14.35 20.47
CA VAL A 279 -14.82 -15.77 20.15
C VAL A 279 -16.23 -16.19 20.54
N GLN A 280 -16.79 -15.57 21.58
CA GLN A 280 -18.14 -15.84 22.09
C GLN A 280 -19.24 -15.07 21.34
N HIS A 281 -18.90 -13.97 20.64
CA HIS A 281 -19.87 -13.04 20.03
C HIS A 281 -19.53 -12.73 18.55
N GLN A 282 -19.15 -13.76 17.78
CA GLN A 282 -18.67 -13.63 16.40
C GLN A 282 -19.72 -13.08 15.43
N ASP A 283 -20.99 -13.43 15.66
CA ASP A 283 -22.16 -12.92 14.95
C ASP A 283 -22.35 -11.42 15.19
N VAL A 284 -22.31 -10.97 16.45
CA VAL A 284 -22.37 -9.54 16.81
C VAL A 284 -21.21 -8.77 16.20
N ALA A 285 -19.99 -9.31 16.29
CA ALA A 285 -18.79 -8.69 15.72
C ALA A 285 -18.89 -8.53 14.18
N ARG A 286 -19.35 -9.57 13.49
CA ARG A 286 -19.63 -9.54 12.04
C ARG A 286 -20.69 -8.50 11.69
N ASP A 287 -21.83 -8.53 12.38
CA ASP A 287 -22.98 -7.71 12.06
C ASP A 287 -22.71 -6.22 12.32
N VAL A 288 -21.97 -5.87 13.40
CA VAL A 288 -21.48 -4.51 13.63
C VAL A 288 -20.52 -4.08 12.52
N THR A 289 -19.56 -4.94 12.14
CA THR A 289 -18.59 -4.64 11.07
C THR A 289 -19.28 -4.38 9.73
N LEU A 290 -20.26 -5.21 9.35
CA LEU A 290 -21.02 -5.06 8.11
C LEU A 290 -21.93 -3.82 8.11
N LYS A 291 -22.57 -3.49 9.24
CA LYS A 291 -23.38 -2.26 9.39
C LYS A 291 -22.53 -1.00 9.23
N VAL A 292 -21.36 -0.97 9.88
CA VAL A 292 -20.39 0.13 9.74
C VAL A 292 -19.89 0.23 8.30
N LEU A 293 -19.53 -0.89 7.66
CA LEU A 293 -19.08 -0.94 6.27
C LEU A 293 -20.14 -0.38 5.30
N HIS A 294 -21.40 -0.77 5.46
CA HIS A 294 -22.49 -0.22 4.66
C HIS A 294 -22.63 1.29 4.87
N LYS A 295 -22.66 1.74 6.13
CA LYS A 295 -22.79 3.16 6.48
C LYS A 295 -21.66 4.02 5.90
N LEU A 296 -20.40 3.63 6.08
CA LEU A 296 -19.26 4.38 5.53
C LEU A 296 -19.29 4.46 4.00
N LYS A 297 -19.66 3.37 3.30
CA LYS A 297 -19.77 3.38 1.84
C LYS A 297 -20.84 4.35 1.33
N VAL A 298 -21.97 4.46 2.03
CA VAL A 298 -23.03 5.43 1.71
C VAL A 298 -22.60 6.85 2.07
N ASP A 299 -22.23 7.11 3.31
CA ASP A 299 -21.93 8.46 3.83
C ASP A 299 -20.73 9.10 3.10
N TRP A 300 -19.69 8.32 2.81
CA TRP A 300 -18.49 8.81 2.10
C TRP A 300 -18.58 8.66 0.57
N LYS A 301 -19.72 8.18 0.05
CA LYS A 301 -19.98 7.95 -1.39
C LYS A 301 -18.90 7.12 -2.07
N MET A 302 -18.56 5.97 -1.49
CA MET A 302 -17.40 5.18 -1.93
C MET A 302 -17.68 4.35 -3.17
N THR A 303 -16.73 4.31 -4.11
CA THR A 303 -16.84 3.50 -5.34
C THR A 303 -16.35 2.05 -5.13
N GLY A 304 -16.48 1.20 -6.16
CA GLY A 304 -15.97 -0.19 -6.13
C GLY A 304 -14.44 -0.30 -6.10
N ASP A 305 -13.73 0.74 -6.54
CA ASP A 305 -12.27 0.81 -6.51
C ASP A 305 -11.75 1.04 -5.09
N GLU A 306 -12.49 1.83 -4.31
CA GLU A 306 -12.19 2.20 -2.92
C GLU A 306 -12.55 1.09 -1.90
N ARG A 307 -12.82 -0.14 -2.36
CA ARG A 307 -13.26 -1.26 -1.53
C ARG A 307 -12.30 -1.60 -0.38
N TYR A 308 -10.99 -1.45 -0.58
CA TYR A 308 -9.99 -1.70 0.46
C TYR A 308 -10.05 -0.62 1.54
N TRP A 309 -10.14 0.65 1.15
CA TRP A 309 -10.33 1.78 2.06
C TRP A 309 -11.63 1.63 2.86
N ALA A 310 -12.73 1.27 2.19
CA ALA A 310 -14.03 1.03 2.82
C ALA A 310 -13.94 -0.09 3.88
N ALA A 311 -13.39 -1.25 3.51
CA ALA A 311 -13.23 -2.39 4.41
C ALA A 311 -12.35 -2.06 5.62
N GLY A 312 -11.15 -1.49 5.39
CA GLY A 312 -10.21 -1.22 6.46
C GLY A 312 -10.70 -0.12 7.42
N CYS A 313 -11.25 0.99 6.91
CA CYS A 313 -11.85 2.02 7.76
C CYS A 313 -13.05 1.48 8.55
N ALA A 314 -13.89 0.64 7.93
CA ALA A 314 -15.01 0.02 8.63
C ALA A 314 -14.58 -0.92 9.74
N ALA A 315 -13.55 -1.74 9.50
CA ALA A 315 -12.96 -2.61 10.51
C ALA A 315 -12.36 -1.79 11.68
N VAL A 316 -11.65 -0.70 11.40
CA VAL A 316 -11.11 0.21 12.45
C VAL A 316 -12.23 0.81 13.30
N VAL A 317 -13.29 1.34 12.68
CA VAL A 317 -14.44 1.95 13.38
C VAL A 317 -15.24 0.90 14.16
N ALA A 318 -15.50 -0.27 13.57
CA ALA A 318 -16.16 -1.37 14.25
C ALA A 318 -15.34 -1.88 15.44
N GLY A 319 -14.01 -1.98 15.31
CA GLY A 319 -13.12 -2.34 16.41
C GLY A 319 -13.15 -1.34 17.56
N ALA A 320 -13.20 -0.04 17.25
CA ALA A 320 -13.37 1.01 18.25
C ALA A 320 -14.73 0.92 18.98
N ILE A 321 -15.81 0.60 18.27
CA ILE A 321 -17.15 0.38 18.86
C ILE A 321 -17.14 -0.86 19.77
N LEU A 322 -16.59 -1.98 19.31
CA LEU A 322 -16.57 -3.26 20.03
C LEU A 322 -15.58 -3.26 21.22
N ALA A 323 -14.64 -2.31 21.29
CA ALA A 323 -13.81 -2.08 22.47
C ALA A 323 -14.56 -1.41 23.64
N SER A 324 -15.71 -0.78 23.40
CA SER A 324 -16.47 -0.03 24.42
C SER A 324 -17.04 -0.91 25.55
N LYS A 325 -17.47 -0.26 26.64
CA LYS A 325 -18.13 -0.91 27.80
C LYS A 325 -19.39 -1.70 27.46
N ASN A 326 -20.01 -1.42 26.31
CA ASN A 326 -21.22 -2.11 25.85
C ASN A 326 -20.92 -3.49 25.23
N TYR A 327 -19.63 -3.80 25.00
CA TYR A 327 -19.18 -5.03 24.36
C TYR A 327 -18.02 -5.65 25.15
N ALA A 328 -16.76 -5.43 24.74
CA ALA A 328 -15.61 -6.07 25.36
C ALA A 328 -15.13 -5.41 26.67
N ASP A 329 -15.64 -4.22 27.03
CA ASP A 329 -15.20 -3.43 28.20
C ASP A 329 -13.67 -3.26 28.25
N ILE A 330 -13.15 -2.57 27.24
CA ILE A 330 -11.74 -2.23 27.08
C ILE A 330 -11.54 -0.73 27.19
N ILE A 331 -12.23 0.07 26.37
CA ILE A 331 -12.16 1.53 26.39
C ILE A 331 -13.31 2.15 25.58
N ASP A 332 -13.98 3.16 26.14
CA ASP A 332 -14.92 3.99 25.39
C ASP A 332 -14.14 5.04 24.58
N LEU A 333 -14.23 4.97 23.25
CA LEU A 333 -13.49 5.80 22.30
C LEU A 333 -14.39 6.83 21.60
N PRO A 334 -13.87 8.00 21.17
CA PRO A 334 -14.65 9.04 20.51
C PRO A 334 -14.88 8.66 19.04
N ILE A 335 -15.87 7.80 18.80
CA ILE A 335 -16.13 7.18 17.49
C ILE A 335 -16.26 8.22 16.36
N ASP A 336 -16.98 9.32 16.59
CA ASP A 336 -17.16 10.37 15.58
C ASP A 336 -15.82 11.03 15.20
N LYS A 337 -14.92 11.23 16.17
CA LYS A 337 -13.59 11.80 15.92
C LYS A 337 -12.63 10.82 15.23
N ILE A 338 -12.81 9.53 15.44
CA ILE A 338 -12.13 8.48 14.68
C ILE A 338 -12.65 8.45 13.23
N ILE A 339 -13.95 8.55 13.01
CA ILE A 339 -14.58 8.65 11.68
C ILE A 339 -14.09 9.90 10.94
N GLU A 340 -14.10 11.07 11.58
CA GLU A 340 -13.56 12.33 11.03
C GLU A 340 -12.09 12.17 10.61
N SER A 341 -11.27 11.53 11.45
CA SER A 341 -9.84 11.33 11.21
C SER A 341 -9.59 10.40 10.03
N LEU A 342 -10.30 9.26 9.96
CA LEU A 342 -10.19 8.33 8.83
C LEU A 342 -10.71 8.93 7.52
N PHE A 343 -11.78 9.72 7.57
CA PHE A 343 -12.32 10.39 6.38
C PHE A 343 -11.32 11.38 5.77
N LYS A 344 -10.55 12.11 6.60
CA LYS A 344 -9.45 12.96 6.11
C LYS A 344 -8.38 12.16 5.35
N LEU A 345 -8.03 10.95 5.82
CA LEU A 345 -7.09 10.07 5.12
C LEU A 345 -7.64 9.62 3.76
N VAL A 346 -8.92 9.26 3.69
CA VAL A 346 -9.61 8.91 2.44
C VAL A 346 -9.67 10.10 1.48
N GLN A 347 -9.97 11.31 1.96
CA GLN A 347 -9.97 12.53 1.15
C GLN A 347 -8.58 12.85 0.59
N LYS A 348 -7.51 12.71 1.40
CA LYS A 348 -6.12 12.84 0.93
C LYS A 348 -5.82 11.79 -0.14
N ALA A 349 -6.11 10.51 0.12
CA ALA A 349 -5.84 9.43 -0.82
C ALA A 349 -6.60 9.60 -2.16
N ARG A 350 -7.85 10.06 -2.13
CA ARG A 350 -8.63 10.46 -3.32
C ARG A 350 -7.95 11.57 -4.12
N ALA A 351 -7.39 12.57 -3.45
CA ALA A 351 -6.66 13.65 -4.12
C ALA A 351 -5.39 13.11 -4.81
N VAL A 352 -4.57 12.34 -4.09
CA VAL A 352 -3.34 11.71 -4.62
C VAL A 352 -3.64 10.77 -5.80
N VAL A 353 -4.65 9.91 -5.69
CA VAL A 353 -5.10 9.01 -6.78
C VAL A 353 -5.50 9.81 -8.02
N ARG A 354 -6.22 10.92 -7.84
CA ARG A 354 -6.64 11.79 -8.95
C ARG A 354 -5.49 12.57 -9.58
N THR A 355 -4.54 13.09 -8.79
CA THR A 355 -3.41 13.89 -9.31
C THR A 355 -2.26 13.03 -9.84
N GLY A 356 -2.07 11.82 -9.31
CA GLY A 356 -1.14 10.82 -9.83
C GLY A 356 -1.68 10.01 -11.01
N ALA A 357 -2.82 10.40 -11.59
CA ALA A 357 -3.35 9.80 -12.81
C ALA A 357 -2.66 10.41 -14.03
N ARG A 358 -1.63 9.72 -14.55
CA ARG A 358 -0.92 10.10 -15.78
C ARG A 358 -1.90 10.31 -16.94
N THR A 359 -1.78 11.44 -17.63
CA THR A 359 -2.58 11.80 -18.80
C THR A 359 -1.84 11.46 -20.10
N ALA A 360 -2.56 11.48 -21.22
CA ALA A 360 -1.95 11.36 -22.55
C ALA A 360 -1.01 12.53 -22.87
N GLU A 361 -1.26 13.72 -22.32
CA GLU A 361 -0.38 14.87 -22.49
C GLU A 361 0.94 14.70 -21.73
N ASP A 362 0.92 14.12 -20.52
CA ASP A 362 2.14 13.74 -19.80
C ASP A 362 3.00 12.75 -20.60
N VAL A 363 2.35 11.76 -21.22
CA VAL A 363 3.02 10.75 -22.07
C VAL A 363 3.59 11.38 -23.34
N LEU A 364 2.88 12.34 -23.96
CA LEU A 364 3.37 13.08 -25.11
C LEU A 364 4.58 13.95 -24.74
N ASN A 365 4.50 14.67 -23.62
CA ASN A 365 5.57 15.53 -23.12
C ASN A 365 6.80 14.72 -22.68
N ALA A 366 6.62 13.52 -22.11
CA ALA A 366 7.71 12.59 -21.83
C ALA A 366 8.40 12.13 -23.13
N PHE A 367 7.64 11.60 -24.10
CA PHE A 367 8.16 11.18 -25.40
C PHE A 367 8.92 12.31 -26.11
N THR A 368 8.34 13.51 -26.14
CA THR A 368 8.99 14.68 -26.76
C THR A 368 10.29 15.03 -26.05
N ARG A 369 10.33 15.03 -24.71
CA ARG A 369 11.53 15.38 -23.93
C ARG A 369 12.65 14.34 -24.08
N GLU A 370 12.32 13.05 -23.96
CA GLU A 370 13.29 11.94 -24.08
C GLU A 370 13.91 11.86 -25.47
N HIS A 371 13.13 12.19 -26.51
CA HIS A 371 13.56 12.02 -27.89
C HIS A 371 13.80 13.32 -28.66
N TYR A 372 13.69 14.51 -28.04
CA TYR A 372 13.72 15.80 -28.76
C TYR A 372 14.91 15.95 -29.71
N GLY A 373 16.10 15.52 -29.27
CA GLY A 373 17.32 15.53 -30.09
C GLY A 373 17.23 14.71 -31.39
N GLN A 374 16.28 13.78 -31.46
CA GLN A 374 15.97 12.88 -32.58
C GLN A 374 14.68 13.27 -33.33
N PHE A 375 14.08 14.42 -33.02
CA PHE A 375 12.99 14.99 -33.82
C PHE A 375 13.56 15.76 -35.02
N VAL A 376 12.96 15.58 -36.20
CA VAL A 376 13.15 16.48 -37.33
C VAL A 376 12.36 17.77 -37.07
N VAL A 377 13.06 18.88 -36.86
CA VAL A 377 12.45 20.19 -36.61
C VAL A 377 12.47 21.01 -37.89
N LEU A 378 11.29 21.41 -38.36
CA LEU A 378 11.11 22.43 -39.40
C LEU A 378 10.60 23.73 -38.80
N LYS A 379 11.29 24.84 -39.08
CA LYS A 379 10.87 26.19 -38.70
C LYS A 379 11.12 27.15 -39.87
N VAL A 380 10.17 28.04 -40.14
CA VAL A 380 10.38 29.16 -41.05
C VAL A 380 11.01 30.31 -40.26
N SER A 381 12.20 30.75 -40.67
CA SER A 381 12.90 31.88 -40.04
C SER A 381 13.44 32.82 -41.12
N ASN A 382 13.14 34.11 -41.01
CA ASN A 382 13.54 35.16 -41.96
C ASN A 382 13.24 34.81 -43.44
N GLY A 383 12.10 34.16 -43.71
CA GLY A 383 11.69 33.72 -45.05
C GLY A 383 12.39 32.46 -45.58
N SER A 384 13.34 31.89 -44.83
CA SER A 384 14.05 30.65 -45.16
C SER A 384 13.51 29.46 -44.36
N LEU A 385 13.49 28.26 -44.97
CA LEU A 385 13.13 27.02 -44.27
C LEU A 385 14.36 26.43 -43.61
N LEU A 386 14.38 26.39 -42.28
CA LEU A 386 15.39 25.66 -41.51
C LEU A 386 14.90 24.24 -41.26
N ALA A 387 15.80 23.28 -41.48
CA ALA A 387 15.55 21.84 -41.33
C ALA A 387 16.74 21.17 -40.65
N GLN A 388 16.57 20.80 -39.39
CA GLN A 388 17.63 20.22 -38.54
C GLN A 388 17.03 19.18 -37.58
N LEU A 389 17.88 18.39 -36.94
CA LEU A 389 17.48 17.62 -35.77
C LEU A 389 17.35 18.53 -34.55
N GLY A 390 16.55 18.13 -33.55
CA GLY A 390 16.32 18.93 -32.33
C GLY A 390 17.56 19.13 -31.45
N ASN A 391 18.64 18.38 -31.69
CA ASN A 391 19.97 18.58 -31.10
C ASN A 391 20.85 19.59 -31.86
N GLY A 392 20.36 20.16 -32.97
CA GLY A 392 21.11 21.06 -33.85
C GLY A 392 21.91 20.38 -34.95
N GLU A 393 21.94 19.04 -35.04
CA GLU A 393 22.62 18.34 -36.12
C GLU A 393 21.93 18.61 -37.47
N ALA A 394 22.74 18.87 -38.52
CA ALA A 394 22.26 19.05 -39.87
C ALA A 394 21.73 17.72 -40.44
N ILE A 395 20.62 17.79 -41.19
CA ILE A 395 20.02 16.60 -41.80
C ILE A 395 20.64 16.32 -43.18
N ASP A 396 21.29 15.16 -43.33
CA ASP A 396 21.86 14.66 -44.60
C ASP A 396 21.49 13.20 -44.90
N GLN A 397 21.98 12.67 -46.02
CA GLN A 397 21.67 11.32 -46.52
C GLN A 397 22.21 10.16 -45.65
N THR A 398 23.14 10.43 -44.72
CA THR A 398 23.75 9.42 -43.84
C THR A 398 22.91 9.12 -42.59
N ILE A 399 21.89 9.95 -42.30
CA ILE A 399 20.98 9.75 -41.16
C ILE A 399 20.19 8.44 -41.34
N THR A 400 20.36 7.53 -40.37
CA THR A 400 19.62 6.27 -40.29
C THR A 400 18.23 6.48 -39.70
N ARG A 401 17.27 5.62 -40.06
CA ARG A 401 15.91 5.65 -39.50
C ARG A 401 15.87 5.55 -37.97
N SER A 402 16.86 4.88 -37.36
CA SER A 402 17.01 4.76 -35.91
C SER A 402 17.35 6.09 -35.20
N LYS A 403 17.75 7.14 -35.93
CA LYS A 403 17.99 8.48 -35.40
C LYS A 403 16.77 9.41 -35.51
N VAL A 404 15.64 8.96 -36.07
CA VAL A 404 14.44 9.79 -36.29
C VAL A 404 13.27 9.22 -35.50
N MET A 405 12.97 9.84 -34.35
CA MET A 405 11.90 9.40 -33.44
C MET A 405 10.60 10.20 -33.60
N GLY A 406 10.66 11.36 -34.26
CA GLY A 406 9.51 12.22 -34.49
C GLY A 406 9.82 13.37 -35.42
N ARG A 407 8.85 14.25 -35.62
CA ARG A 407 8.99 15.48 -36.42
C ARG A 407 8.09 16.57 -35.87
N VAL A 408 8.62 17.80 -35.77
CA VAL A 408 7.87 19.00 -35.38
C VAL A 408 7.91 19.98 -36.54
N GLU A 409 6.75 20.49 -36.95
CA GLU A 409 6.62 21.54 -37.95
C GLU A 409 6.01 22.80 -37.31
N HIS A 410 6.78 23.91 -37.27
CA HIS A 410 6.33 25.21 -36.78
C HIS A 410 5.88 26.09 -37.95
N ASP A 411 4.66 26.63 -37.89
CA ASP A 411 4.08 27.57 -38.87
C ASP A 411 4.04 27.06 -40.34
N MET A 412 4.17 25.75 -40.57
CA MET A 412 4.28 25.17 -41.92
C MET A 412 2.93 25.02 -42.63
N THR A 413 2.02 24.21 -42.06
CA THR A 413 0.70 23.92 -42.68
C THR A 413 -0.36 24.94 -42.27
N LYS A 414 -0.22 25.50 -41.06
CA LYS A 414 -1.08 26.53 -40.48
C LYS A 414 -0.21 27.50 -39.69
N ARG A 415 -0.40 28.81 -39.93
CA ARG A 415 0.25 29.87 -39.15
C ARG A 415 -0.37 29.95 -37.75
N GLY A 416 0.46 30.13 -36.73
CA GLY A 416 0.06 30.09 -35.32
C GLY A 416 -0.13 28.67 -34.76
N TYR A 417 0.48 27.65 -35.39
CA TYR A 417 0.36 26.24 -34.95
C TYR A 417 1.71 25.51 -34.98
N VAL A 418 1.85 24.56 -34.06
CA VAL A 418 2.89 23.52 -34.04
C VAL A 418 2.24 22.19 -34.37
N GLU A 419 2.79 21.46 -35.35
CA GLU A 419 2.33 20.13 -35.71
C GLU A 419 3.40 19.07 -35.39
N TYR A 420 3.08 18.18 -34.46
CA TYR A 420 3.87 16.98 -34.17
C TYR A 420 3.42 15.84 -35.09
N PHE A 421 4.38 15.13 -35.66
CA PHE A 421 4.16 13.86 -36.35
C PHE A 421 5.02 12.81 -35.63
N ILE A 422 4.38 11.76 -35.11
CA ILE A 422 5.05 10.69 -34.37
C ILE A 422 4.62 9.35 -34.95
N GLU A 423 5.56 8.43 -35.19
CA GLU A 423 5.23 7.12 -35.74
C GLU A 423 4.35 6.32 -34.76
N GLU A 424 3.24 5.74 -35.24
CA GLU A 424 2.30 4.99 -34.39
C GLU A 424 2.95 3.79 -33.70
N SER A 425 4.01 3.20 -34.27
CA SER A 425 4.74 2.07 -33.69
C SER A 425 5.56 2.48 -32.45
N MET A 426 6.33 3.57 -32.57
CA MET A 426 7.15 4.14 -31.51
C MET A 426 6.29 4.69 -30.37
N LEU A 427 5.22 5.42 -30.71
CA LEU A 427 4.30 5.96 -29.71
C LEU A 427 3.57 4.86 -28.93
N LYS A 428 3.22 3.73 -29.58
CA LYS A 428 2.72 2.52 -28.89
C LYS A 428 3.76 1.94 -27.94
N ALA A 429 5.01 1.79 -28.38
CA ALA A 429 6.08 1.23 -27.55
C ALA A 429 6.35 2.10 -26.31
N HIS A 430 6.41 3.42 -26.48
CA HIS A 430 6.58 4.35 -25.36
C HIS A 430 5.36 4.39 -24.43
N CYS A 431 4.12 4.33 -24.96
CA CYS A 431 2.93 4.16 -24.13
C CYS A 431 3.03 2.89 -23.26
N VAL A 432 3.47 1.75 -23.82
CA VAL A 432 3.67 0.51 -23.06
C VAL A 432 4.77 0.66 -22.00
N ALA A 433 5.90 1.30 -22.33
CA ALA A 433 6.97 1.58 -21.38
C ALA A 433 6.49 2.45 -20.19
N MET A 434 5.63 3.44 -20.45
CA MET A 434 4.99 4.27 -19.42
C MET A 434 3.76 3.61 -18.77
N SER A 435 3.50 2.32 -18.99
CA SER A 435 2.31 1.60 -18.49
C SER A 435 0.97 2.26 -18.83
N PHE A 436 0.90 2.93 -19.98
CA PHE A 436 -0.26 3.69 -20.43
C PHE A 436 -0.90 3.03 -21.65
N GLY A 437 -2.23 2.90 -21.65
CA GLY A 437 -2.95 2.25 -22.73
C GLY A 437 -3.00 3.11 -23.99
N TYR A 438 -2.40 2.67 -25.10
CA TYR A 438 -2.37 3.45 -26.34
C TYR A 438 -3.76 3.83 -26.90
N GLN A 439 -4.80 3.01 -26.68
CA GLN A 439 -6.17 3.37 -27.04
C GLN A 439 -6.77 4.46 -26.12
N ALA A 440 -6.36 4.50 -24.85
CA ALA A 440 -6.71 5.59 -23.95
C ALA A 440 -5.94 6.87 -24.33
N PHE A 441 -4.67 6.76 -24.76
CA PHE A 441 -3.89 7.87 -25.32
C PHE A 441 -4.59 8.51 -26.52
N LYS A 442 -4.98 7.71 -27.53
CA LYS A 442 -5.74 8.21 -28.69
C LYS A 442 -6.98 8.97 -28.26
N ARG A 443 -7.86 8.31 -27.48
CA ARG A 443 -9.12 8.90 -27.03
C ARG A 443 -8.92 10.19 -26.24
N GLN A 444 -7.97 10.22 -25.31
CA GLN A 444 -7.70 11.43 -24.53
C GLN A 444 -7.23 12.55 -25.46
N MET A 445 -6.18 12.37 -26.27
CA MET A 445 -5.68 13.39 -27.19
C MET A 445 -6.74 13.88 -28.21
N GLU A 446 -7.66 13.01 -28.63
CA GLU A 446 -8.79 13.36 -29.51
C GLU A 446 -9.87 14.21 -28.81
N THR A 447 -9.95 14.15 -27.47
CA THR A 447 -10.94 14.88 -26.65
C THR A 447 -10.37 16.06 -25.87
N THR A 448 -9.04 16.15 -25.70
CA THR A 448 -8.41 17.27 -24.99
C THR A 448 -8.56 18.58 -25.78
N PRO A 449 -9.17 19.63 -25.20
CA PRO A 449 -9.30 20.92 -25.86
C PRO A 449 -7.93 21.49 -26.30
N GLY A 450 -7.89 22.16 -27.46
CA GLY A 450 -6.67 22.77 -28.00
C GLY A 450 -5.84 21.87 -28.92
N PHE A 451 -5.98 20.55 -28.83
CA PHE A 451 -5.35 19.60 -29.74
C PHE A 451 -6.27 19.21 -30.91
N VAL A 452 -5.66 19.01 -32.09
CA VAL A 452 -6.33 18.42 -33.26
C VAL A 452 -5.53 17.21 -33.71
N VAL A 453 -6.13 16.02 -33.60
CA VAL A 453 -5.51 14.74 -33.92
C VAL A 453 -5.87 14.29 -35.34
N GLY A 454 -4.93 13.64 -36.03
CA GLY A 454 -5.17 12.92 -37.28
C GLY A 454 -4.25 11.72 -37.45
N TYR A 455 -4.61 10.82 -38.37
CA TYR A 455 -3.81 9.63 -38.69
C TYR A 455 -3.55 9.56 -40.19
N GLU A 456 -2.28 9.49 -40.59
CA GLU A 456 -1.89 9.56 -42.00
C GLU A 456 -0.58 8.82 -42.30
N ARG A 457 -0.16 8.80 -43.57
CA ARG A 457 1.17 8.35 -44.00
C ARG A 457 2.04 9.55 -44.39
N LYS A 458 2.89 10.00 -43.45
CA LYS A 458 3.83 11.11 -43.64
C LYS A 458 5.20 10.58 -44.04
N ASP A 459 5.91 11.33 -44.87
CA ASP A 459 7.36 11.18 -45.07
C ASP A 459 8.09 12.08 -44.07
N MET A 460 8.75 11.47 -43.08
CA MET A 460 9.37 12.16 -41.95
C MET A 460 10.55 13.03 -42.37
N MET A 461 11.16 12.76 -43.53
CA MET A 461 12.30 13.49 -44.08
C MET A 461 11.89 14.47 -45.19
N ALA A 462 10.59 14.66 -45.44
CA ALA A 462 10.10 15.59 -46.46
C ALA A 462 10.60 17.03 -46.19
N LYS A 463 11.06 17.70 -47.26
CA LYS A 463 11.71 19.03 -47.21
C LYS A 463 13.04 19.07 -46.42
N THR A 464 13.76 17.95 -46.34
CA THR A 464 15.13 17.84 -45.80
C THR A 464 16.08 17.23 -46.84
N LYS A 465 17.38 17.11 -46.54
CA LYS A 465 18.34 16.37 -47.41
C LYS A 465 18.51 14.89 -47.02
N GLY A 466 17.71 14.37 -46.08
CA GLY A 466 17.79 12.99 -45.59
C GLY A 466 17.04 11.97 -46.46
N PRO A 467 17.23 10.67 -46.19
CA PRO A 467 16.65 9.58 -46.99
C PRO A 467 15.13 9.43 -46.73
N GLN A 468 14.37 8.96 -47.73
CA GLN A 468 12.91 8.87 -47.62
C GLN A 468 12.43 7.93 -46.48
N MET A 469 11.55 8.45 -45.62
CA MET A 469 11.02 7.74 -44.45
C MET A 469 9.49 7.88 -44.37
N ARG A 470 8.78 7.17 -45.25
CA ARG A 470 7.32 7.15 -45.28
C ARG A 470 6.74 6.13 -44.30
N VAL A 471 6.17 6.59 -43.19
CA VAL A 471 5.63 5.76 -42.10
C VAL A 471 4.19 6.16 -41.74
N ARG A 472 3.49 5.34 -40.94
CA ARG A 472 2.18 5.71 -40.38
C ARG A 472 2.37 6.55 -39.12
N VAL A 473 1.78 7.73 -39.10
CA VAL A 473 1.94 8.70 -38.01
C VAL A 473 0.61 9.07 -37.37
N MET A 474 0.67 9.37 -36.08
CA MET A 474 -0.30 10.23 -35.41
C MET A 474 0.19 11.68 -35.59
N ARG A 475 -0.62 12.52 -36.24
CA ARG A 475 -0.43 13.96 -36.29
C ARG A 475 -1.17 14.58 -35.10
N ILE A 476 -0.49 15.46 -34.38
CA ILE A 476 -1.03 16.21 -33.24
C ILE A 476 -0.72 17.69 -33.49
N SER A 477 -1.74 18.47 -33.86
CA SER A 477 -1.61 19.90 -34.10
C SER A 477 -2.10 20.68 -32.87
N ARG A 478 -1.28 21.59 -32.33
CA ARG A 478 -1.64 22.51 -31.23
C ARG A 478 -1.44 23.97 -31.67
N ARG A 479 -2.24 24.89 -31.12
CA ARG A 479 -2.06 26.34 -31.36
C ARG A 479 -0.82 26.83 -30.59
N ILE A 480 -0.08 27.78 -31.16
CA ILE A 480 0.94 28.56 -30.44
C ILE A 480 0.20 29.60 -29.60
N GLU A 481 0.38 29.56 -28.27
CA GLU A 481 -0.10 30.62 -27.38
C GLU A 481 0.90 31.77 -27.36
N ASP A 482 0.40 33.01 -27.21
CA ASP A 482 1.19 34.24 -27.27
C ASP A 482 2.12 34.36 -26.03
N GLY A 483 3.21 33.60 -26.04
CA GLY A 483 4.18 33.45 -24.96
C GLY A 483 5.33 32.48 -25.26
N GLU A 484 5.11 31.42 -26.06
CA GLU A 484 6.14 30.40 -26.39
C GLU A 484 7.29 30.91 -27.29
N HIS A 485 7.39 32.22 -27.54
CA HIS A 485 8.57 32.86 -28.13
C HIS A 485 9.58 33.39 -27.09
N ALA A 486 9.29 33.25 -25.80
CA ALA A 486 10.14 33.72 -24.71
C ALA A 486 10.80 32.55 -23.94
N GLU A 487 11.77 31.88 -24.57
CA GLU A 487 12.91 31.26 -23.89
C GLU A 487 13.96 30.82 -24.93
N GLU A 488 14.76 31.77 -25.40
CA GLU A 488 16.12 31.44 -25.83
C GLU A 488 16.91 31.06 -24.57
N LEU A 489 17.04 29.76 -24.31
CA LEU A 489 18.04 29.28 -23.35
C LEU A 489 19.42 29.71 -23.88
N PRO A 490 20.16 30.58 -23.18
CA PRO A 490 21.47 31.00 -23.65
C PRO A 490 22.42 29.81 -23.56
N VAL A 491 22.85 29.32 -24.72
CA VAL A 491 24.01 28.43 -24.82
C VAL A 491 25.27 29.29 -24.67
N GLU A 492 25.55 29.73 -23.45
CA GLU A 492 26.89 30.23 -23.13
C GLU A 492 27.86 29.04 -23.09
N ALA A 493 28.85 29.08 -23.98
CA ALA A 493 29.91 28.10 -24.06
C ALA A 493 31.19 28.67 -23.43
N ALA A 494 31.42 28.38 -22.14
CA ALA A 494 32.74 28.37 -21.48
C ALA A 494 32.62 27.73 -20.07
#